data_AF-A0A932L671-F1
#
_entry.id   AF-A0A932L671-F1
#
_cell.length_a   1.000
_cell.length_b   1.000
_cell.length_c   1.000
_cell.angle_alpha   90.00
_cell.angle_beta   90.00
_cell.angle_gamma   90.00
#
_symmetry.space_group_name_H-M   'P 1'
#
loop_
_entity.id
_entity.type
_entity.pdbx_description
1 polymer ?
#
loop_
_entity_poly.entity_id
_entity_poly.type
_entity_poly.pdbx_seq_one_letter_code
_entity_poly.pdbx_strand_id
1 'polypeptide(L)'
;MCAYRGNDEGGTPALGLLERADGIALIVDYSRHHFEREERMLAAAGYPHLDHHRARHQSFCDYVAHAVEVEGAIDHGALLSYLVDWWVGHIAAEDKLYRSSLTGKEAMIAKAFQSDDELDRGAA
;
A
#
# COMPACT_ATOMS: atom_id res chain seq x y z
N MET A 1 6.86 3.49 6.65
CA MET A 1 6.79 2.09 6.21
C MET A 1 5.88 1.37 7.19
N CYS A 2 4.70 0.98 6.73
CA CYS A 2 3.67 0.29 7.51
C CYS A 2 4.25 -0.95 8.20
N ALA A 3 4.29 -0.99 9.53
CA ALA A 3 4.77 -2.14 10.27
C ALA A 3 3.57 -2.90 10.87
N TYR A 4 2.93 -3.74 10.05
CA TYR A 4 2.02 -4.78 10.56
C TYR A 4 2.83 -6.05 10.82
N ARG A 5 2.81 -6.56 12.05
CA ARG A 5 3.37 -7.86 12.39
C ARG A 5 2.28 -8.92 12.15
N GLY A 6 2.30 -9.52 10.96
CA GLY A 6 1.46 -10.69 10.68
C GLY A 6 1.88 -11.86 11.57
N ASN A 7 0.89 -12.60 12.08
CA ASN A 7 1.13 -13.90 12.71
C ASN A 7 1.27 -14.94 11.59
N ASP A 8 2.49 -15.42 11.37
CA ASP A 8 2.77 -16.59 10.54
C ASP A 8 2.28 -17.86 11.26
N GLU A 9 1.09 -18.37 10.90
CA GLU A 9 0.78 -19.79 11.08
C GLU A 9 0.25 -20.36 9.76
N GLY A 10 1.07 -21.22 9.15
CA GLY A 10 0.76 -21.90 7.90
C GLY A 10 -0.37 -22.93 8.06
N GLY A 11 -1.42 -22.75 7.26
CA GLY A 11 -2.46 -23.74 7.04
C GLY A 11 -3.50 -23.19 6.06
N THR A 12 -3.55 -23.73 4.84
CA THR A 12 -4.56 -23.36 3.84
C THR A 12 -5.95 -23.78 4.35
N PRO A 13 -6.92 -22.86 4.54
CA PRO A 13 -8.29 -23.25 4.86
C PRO A 13 -9.06 -23.59 3.58
N ALA A 14 -9.89 -24.62 3.69
CA ALA A 14 -10.79 -25.06 2.64
C ALA A 14 -11.77 -23.96 2.20
N LEU A 15 -12.07 -23.99 0.90
CA LEU A 15 -12.98 -23.20 0.03
C LEU A 15 -14.41 -22.88 0.54
N GLY A 16 -14.61 -22.50 1.81
CA GLY A 16 -15.94 -22.23 2.37
C GLY A 16 -16.06 -21.12 3.41
N LEU A 17 -14.97 -20.47 3.81
CA LEU A 17 -14.93 -19.48 4.90
C LEU A 17 -13.92 -18.38 4.54
N LEU A 18 -14.32 -17.39 3.75
CA LEU A 18 -13.62 -16.09 3.72
C LEU A 18 -14.14 -15.32 4.93
N GLU A 19 -13.47 -15.51 6.07
CA GLU A 19 -13.87 -14.87 7.33
C GLU A 19 -13.40 -13.41 7.31
N ARG A 20 -14.24 -12.51 7.83
CA ARG A 20 -14.14 -11.05 7.66
C ARG A 20 -12.79 -10.42 8.05
N ALA A 21 -11.99 -11.09 8.87
CA ALA A 21 -10.64 -10.65 9.23
C ALA A 21 -9.63 -10.69 8.06
N ASP A 22 -9.88 -11.57 7.10
CA ASP A 22 -9.07 -11.69 5.90
C ASP A 22 -9.15 -10.41 5.04
N GLY A 23 -10.28 -9.70 5.10
CA GLY A 23 -10.52 -8.50 4.29
C GLY A 23 -9.65 -7.31 4.69
N ILE A 24 -9.51 -7.03 5.99
CA ILE A 24 -8.69 -5.91 6.45
C ILE A 24 -7.21 -6.23 6.26
N ALA A 25 -6.79 -7.47 6.55
CA ALA A 25 -5.42 -7.92 6.31
C ALA A 25 -5.03 -7.80 4.82
N LEU A 26 -5.92 -8.18 3.89
CA LEU A 26 -5.70 -8.00 2.45
C LEU A 26 -5.54 -6.52 2.05
N ILE A 27 -6.32 -5.63 2.66
CA ILE A 27 -6.20 -4.18 2.41
C ILE A 27 -4.84 -3.67 2.92
N VAL A 28 -4.41 -4.08 4.11
CA VAL A 28 -3.09 -3.70 4.65
C VAL A 28 -1.99 -4.13 3.70
N ASP A 29 -1.98 -5.40 3.30
CA ASP A 29 -0.94 -5.96 2.43
C ASP A 29 -0.90 -5.27 1.06
N TYR A 30 -2.06 -5.13 0.42
CA TYR A 30 -2.17 -4.43 -0.86
C TYR A 30 -1.67 -2.98 -0.78
N SER A 31 -2.08 -2.26 0.27
CA SER A 31 -1.72 -0.85 0.45
C SER A 31 -0.21 -0.68 0.64
N ARG A 32 0.43 -1.57 1.41
CA ARG A 32 1.89 -1.57 1.60
C ARG A 32 2.61 -1.70 0.27
N HIS A 33 2.29 -2.74 -0.51
CA HIS A 33 2.92 -2.96 -1.81
C HIS A 33 2.62 -1.85 -2.82
N HIS A 34 1.41 -1.29 -2.78
CA HIS A 34 1.02 -0.16 -3.62
C HIS A 34 1.88 1.06 -3.34
N PHE A 35 1.89 1.51 -2.07
CA PHE A 35 2.58 2.72 -1.63
C PHE A 35 4.09 2.61 -1.77
N GLU A 36 4.69 1.46 -1.45
CA GLU A 36 6.13 1.24 -1.61
C GLU A 36 6.57 1.38 -3.07
N ARG A 37 5.83 0.78 -4.00
CA ARG A 37 6.09 0.87 -5.45
C ARG A 37 5.94 2.30 -5.94
N GLU A 38 4.87 2.96 -5.52
CA GLU A 38 4.59 4.35 -5.89
C GLU A 38 5.66 5.31 -5.36
N GLU A 39 5.97 5.27 -4.06
CA GLU A 39 6.98 6.12 -3.46
C GLU A 39 8.37 5.90 -4.07
N ARG A 40 8.71 4.66 -4.44
CA ARG A 40 9.95 4.34 -5.16
C ARG A 40 9.98 4.99 -6.54
N MET A 41 8.88 4.89 -7.29
CA MET A 41 8.73 5.56 -8.58
C MET A 41 8.84 7.08 -8.43
N LEU A 42 8.16 7.66 -7.44
CA LEU A 42 8.18 9.11 -7.18
C LEU A 42 9.54 9.61 -6.73
N ALA A 43 10.25 8.85 -5.90
CA ALA A 43 11.64 9.13 -5.52
C ALA A 43 12.56 9.12 -6.74
N ALA A 44 12.46 8.11 -7.59
CA ALA A 44 13.25 8.00 -8.81
C ALA A 44 12.95 9.14 -9.79
N ALA A 45 11.71 9.59 -9.85
CA ALA A 45 11.30 10.74 -10.65
C ALA A 45 11.67 12.09 -10.01
N GLY A 46 12.14 12.14 -8.76
CA GLY A 46 12.42 13.38 -8.05
C GLY A 46 11.16 14.23 -7.83
N TYR A 47 10.04 13.60 -7.46
CA TYR A 47 8.79 14.30 -7.21
C TYR A 47 8.94 15.26 -5.99
N PRO A 48 8.68 16.57 -6.15
CA PRO A 48 8.99 17.56 -5.12
C PRO A 48 8.13 17.46 -3.85
N HIS A 49 6.96 16.80 -3.93
CA HIS A 49 6.04 16.65 -2.80
C HIS A 49 6.01 15.23 -2.23
N LEU A 50 7.08 14.45 -2.46
CA LEU A 50 7.17 13.06 -2.01
C LEU A 50 6.96 12.89 -0.50
N ASP A 51 7.53 13.77 0.32
CA ASP A 51 7.40 13.66 1.78
C ASP A 51 5.96 13.92 2.25
N HIS A 52 5.25 14.83 1.59
CA HIS A 52 3.83 15.04 1.84
C HIS A 52 3.00 13.80 1.47
N HIS A 53 3.26 13.25 0.28
CA HIS A 53 2.57 12.06 -0.23
C HIS A 53 2.80 10.84 0.68
N ARG A 54 4.04 10.61 1.13
CA ARG A 54 4.40 9.62 2.16
C ARG A 54 3.63 9.79 3.47
N ALA A 55 3.46 11.03 3.92
CA ALA A 55 2.71 11.29 5.15
C ALA A 55 1.23 10.91 5.00
N ARG A 56 0.64 11.09 3.81
CA ARG A 56 -0.73 10.62 3.50
C ARG A 56 -0.82 9.10 3.56
N HIS A 57 0.11 8.39 2.91
CA HIS A 57 0.19 6.92 2.97
C HIS A 57 0.37 6.40 4.40
N GLN A 58 1.28 7.01 5.17
CA GLN A 58 1.53 6.60 6.55
C GLN A 58 0.28 6.78 7.42
N SER A 59 -0.45 7.90 7.25
CA SER A 59 -1.70 8.12 7.98
C SER A 59 -2.78 7.07 7.69
N PHE A 60 -2.87 6.58 6.44
CA PHE A 60 -3.77 5.48 6.11
C PHE A 60 -3.31 4.18 6.78
N CYS A 61 -2.02 3.89 6.67
CA CYS A 61 -1.39 2.73 7.27
C CYS A 61 -1.64 2.64 8.78
N ASP A 62 -1.47 3.75 9.49
CA ASP A 62 -1.69 3.83 10.93
C ASP A 62 -3.17 3.57 11.28
N TYR A 63 -4.10 4.10 10.47
CA TYR A 63 -5.54 3.88 10.67
C TYR A 63 -5.92 2.41 10.46
N VAL A 64 -5.47 1.78 9.38
CA VAL A 64 -5.82 0.39 9.09
C VAL A 64 -5.13 -0.58 10.05
N ALA A 65 -3.89 -0.31 10.46
CA ALA A 65 -3.22 -1.09 11.51
C ALA A 65 -4.01 -1.04 12.82
N HIS A 66 -4.49 0.15 13.21
CA HIS A 66 -5.36 0.28 14.37
C HIS A 66 -6.67 -0.51 14.21
N ALA A 67 -7.29 -0.46 13.02
CA ALA A 67 -8.51 -1.21 12.73
C ALA A 67 -8.34 -2.73 12.89
N VAL A 68 -7.18 -3.28 12.51
CA VAL A 68 -6.85 -4.69 12.75
C VAL A 68 -6.68 -4.99 14.24
N GLU A 69 -6.02 -4.11 14.99
CA GLU A 69 -5.84 -4.30 16.45
C GLU A 69 -7.17 -4.33 17.22
N VAL A 70 -8.18 -3.59 16.74
CA VAL A 70 -9.50 -3.46 17.39
C VAL A 70 -10.62 -4.21 16.67
N GLU A 71 -10.29 -5.20 15.84
CA GLU A 71 -11.20 -5.87 14.89
C GLU A 71 -12.51 -6.42 15.50
N GLY A 72 -12.57 -6.65 16.82
CA GLY A 72 -13.80 -7.03 17.54
C GLY A 72 -14.68 -5.88 18.06
N ALA A 73 -14.20 -4.65 18.03
CA ALA A 73 -14.86 -3.46 18.58
C ALA A 73 -15.13 -2.35 17.54
N ILE A 74 -14.64 -2.54 16.30
CA ILE A 74 -14.78 -1.54 15.25
C ILE A 74 -16.12 -1.64 14.52
N ASP A 75 -16.73 -0.49 14.25
CA ASP A 75 -17.86 -0.39 13.34
C ASP A 75 -17.37 -0.62 11.90
N HIS A 76 -17.80 -1.75 11.32
CA HIS A 76 -17.39 -2.17 9.99
C HIS A 76 -17.93 -1.25 8.89
N GLY A 77 -19.10 -0.63 9.10
CA GLY A 77 -19.66 0.35 8.17
C GLY A 77 -18.82 1.63 8.16
N ALA A 78 -18.45 2.12 9.34
CA ALA A 78 -17.58 3.28 9.48
C ALA A 78 -16.17 3.02 8.89
N LEU A 79 -15.60 1.83 9.10
CA LEU A 79 -14.35 1.42 8.49
C LEU A 79 -14.44 1.41 6.97
N LEU A 80 -15.48 0.78 6.39
CA LEU A 80 -15.67 0.75 4.94
C LEU A 80 -15.83 2.15 4.35
N SER A 81 -16.61 3.03 4.98
CA SER A 81 -16.76 4.42 4.56
C SER A 81 -15.41 5.15 4.57
N TYR A 82 -14.63 5.01 5.63
CA TYR A 82 -13.29 5.60 5.70
C TYR A 82 -12.39 5.09 4.56
N LEU A 83 -12.35 3.78 4.33
CA LEU A 83 -11.50 3.18 3.31
C LEU A 83 -11.85 3.72 1.91
N VAL A 84 -13.15 3.75 1.58
CA VAL A 84 -13.62 4.26 0.28
C VAL A 84 -13.30 5.75 0.13
N ASP A 85 -13.64 6.56 1.13
CA ASP A 85 -13.41 8.01 1.09
C ASP A 85 -11.92 8.35 0.98
N TRP A 86 -11.08 7.63 1.73
CA TRP A 86 -9.64 7.85 1.69
C TRP A 86 -9.07 7.50 0.33
N TRP A 87 -9.36 6.32 -0.23
CA TRP A 87 -8.80 5.91 -1.52
C TRP A 87 -9.27 6.79 -2.67
N VAL A 88 -10.58 7.06 -2.75
CA VAL A 88 -11.13 7.93 -3.81
C VAL A 88 -10.56 9.34 -3.69
N GLY A 89 -10.51 9.89 -2.47
CA GLY A 89 -9.94 11.20 -2.20
C GLY A 89 -8.46 11.27 -2.55
N HIS A 90 -7.67 10.27 -2.14
CA HIS A 90 -6.24 10.21 -2.36
C HIS A 90 -5.90 10.14 -3.85
N ILE A 91 -6.53 9.21 -4.60
CA ILE A 91 -6.31 9.08 -6.05
C ILE A 91 -6.67 10.37 -6.79
N ALA A 92 -7.79 10.99 -6.42
CA ALA A 92 -8.27 12.19 -7.10
C ALA A 92 -7.43 13.43 -6.79
N ALA A 93 -6.99 13.58 -5.53
CA ALA A 93 -6.34 14.80 -5.04
C ALA A 93 -4.81 14.72 -5.05
N GLU A 94 -4.21 13.55 -4.80
CA GLU A 94 -2.77 13.36 -4.66
C GLU A 94 -2.19 12.66 -5.90
N ASP A 95 -2.68 11.47 -6.26
CA ASP A 95 -2.01 10.61 -7.24
C ASP A 95 -2.00 11.20 -8.65
N LYS A 96 -3.06 11.94 -8.98
CA LYS A 96 -3.15 12.64 -10.25
C LYS A 96 -2.05 13.70 -10.40
N LEU A 97 -1.54 14.28 -9.31
CA LEU A 97 -0.62 15.42 -9.34
C LEU A 97 0.78 15.03 -9.80
N TYR A 98 1.26 13.83 -9.48
CA TYR A 98 2.60 13.44 -9.88
C TYR A 98 2.70 13.08 -11.36
N ARG A 99 1.58 12.91 -12.09
CA ARG A 99 1.57 12.50 -13.51
C ARG A 99 2.57 13.28 -14.37
N SER A 100 2.55 14.60 -14.25
CA SER A 100 3.44 15.50 -15.01
C SER A 100 4.90 15.34 -14.61
N SER A 101 5.16 14.99 -13.34
CA SER A 101 6.51 14.79 -12.81
C SER A 101 7.15 13.49 -13.30
N LEU A 102 6.36 12.54 -13.83
CA LEU A 102 6.85 11.27 -14.38
C LEU A 102 7.24 11.36 -15.87
N THR A 103 6.71 12.33 -16.60
CA THR A 103 6.90 12.44 -18.06
C THR A 103 8.39 12.58 -18.41
N GLY A 104 8.90 11.68 -19.26
CA GLY A 104 10.29 11.72 -19.73
C GLY A 104 11.32 11.16 -18.74
N LYS A 105 10.87 10.53 -17.64
CA LYS A 105 11.73 9.94 -16.60
C LYS A 105 11.66 8.41 -16.57
N GLU A 106 11.14 7.79 -17.63
CA GLU A 106 10.90 6.35 -17.72
C GLU A 106 12.19 5.55 -17.47
N ALA A 107 13.32 6.00 -18.02
CA ALA A 107 14.62 5.35 -17.81
C ALA A 107 15.12 5.45 -16.36
N MET A 108 14.84 6.56 -15.65
CA MET A 108 15.21 6.72 -14.24
C MET A 108 14.35 5.83 -13.36
N ILE A 109 13.04 5.82 -13.63
CA ILE A 109 12.06 4.97 -12.94
C ILE A 109 12.41 3.50 -13.17
N ALA A 110 12.67 3.06 -14.40
CA ALA A 110 13.02 1.68 -14.72
C ALA A 110 14.25 1.20 -13.94
N LYS A 111 15.31 2.01 -13.87
CA LYS A 111 16.50 1.71 -13.05
C LYS A 111 16.18 1.50 -11.58
N ALA A 112 15.22 2.25 -11.05
CA ALA A 112 14.83 2.10 -9.66
C ALA A 112 14.28 0.72 -9.35
N PHE A 113 13.70 0.00 -10.32
CA PHE A 113 13.13 -1.35 -10.14
C PHE A 113 14.04 -2.50 -10.61
N GLN A 114 15.21 -2.21 -11.18
CA GLN A 114 16.11 -3.25 -11.73
C GLN A 114 16.83 -4.08 -10.66
N SER A 115 16.99 -3.58 -9.42
CA SER A 115 17.69 -4.30 -8.34
C SER A 115 16.98 -5.55 -7.83
N ASP A 116 15.70 -5.72 -8.17
CA ASP A 116 14.86 -6.80 -7.65
C ASP A 116 14.82 -8.00 -8.61
N ASP A 117 15.18 -7.79 -9.89
CA ASP A 117 15.16 -8.79 -10.97
C ASP A 117 16.45 -9.64 -11.00
N GLU A 118 17.56 -9.14 -10.46
CA GLU A 118 18.83 -9.90 -10.36
C GLU A 118 18.85 -10.90 -9.19
N LEU A 119 18.08 -10.67 -8.12
CA LEU A 119 17.98 -11.57 -6.96
C LEU A 119 17.06 -12.78 -7.23
N ASP A 120 16.04 -12.63 -8.09
CA ASP A 120 15.10 -13.72 -8.43
C ASP A 120 15.65 -14.64 -9.55
N ARG A 121 16.51 -14.12 -10.44
CA ARG A 121 17.15 -14.89 -11.52
C ARG A 121 18.38 -15.70 -11.09
N GLY A 122 18.83 -15.56 -9.85
CA GLY A 122 19.94 -16.32 -9.26
C GLY A 122 19.51 -17.57 -8.48
N ALA A 123 18.21 -17.86 -8.41
CA ALA A 123 17.63 -18.96 -7.63
C ALA A 123 17.03 -20.10 -8.48
N ALA A 124 17.50 -20.27 -9.72
CA ALA A 124 17.15 -21.38 -10.61
C ALA A 124 18.34 -22.31 -10.88
#